data_AF-A0A1B0CH57-F1
#
_entry.id   AF-A0A1B0CH57-F1
#
_cell.length_a   1.000
_cell.length_b   1.000
_cell.length_c   1.000
_cell.angle_alpha   90.00
_cell.angle_beta   90.00
_cell.angle_gamma   90.00
#
_symmetry.space_group_name_H-M   'P 1'
#
loop_
_entity.id
_entity.type
_entity.pdbx_description
1 polymer ?
#
loop_
_entity_poly.entity_id
_entity_poly.type
_entity_poly.pdbx_seq_one_letter_code
_entity_poly.pdbx_strand_id
1 'polypeptide(L)'
;MAFRLLIKSGLAYVSVKYTIDQGVWASSARTTQLYNDIGDSLSPHWGEARKKIPLELPLLPSSGEACFVAKYYYNQGIKGTFNFIHRLPCHIGQWTKKAKDTIGGAFSSFEEAPAPGAPAPVKEK
;
A
#
# COMPACT_ATOMS: atom_id res chain seq x y z
N MET A 1 -13.45 23.57 15.34
CA MET A 1 -13.65 22.11 15.16
C MET A 1 -14.66 21.76 14.06
N ALA A 2 -15.82 22.43 13.96
CA ALA A 2 -16.85 22.14 12.97
C ALA A 2 -16.39 22.15 11.50
N PHE A 3 -15.57 23.13 11.08
CA PHE A 3 -15.06 23.21 9.71
C PHE A 3 -14.19 22.01 9.30
N ARG A 4 -13.33 21.52 10.20
CA ARG A 4 -12.52 20.31 9.99
C ARG A 4 -13.37 19.05 9.86
N LEU A 5 -14.46 18.97 10.61
CA LEU A 5 -15.40 17.86 10.53
C LEU A 5 -16.17 17.88 9.21
N LEU A 6 -16.60 19.06 8.74
CA LEU A 6 -17.27 19.23 7.45
C LEU A 6 -16.38 18.84 6.25
N ILE A 7 -15.10 19.23 6.27
CA ILE A 7 -14.16 18.82 5.21
C ILE A 7 -13.99 17.30 5.22
N LYS A 8 -13.80 16.70 6.40
CA LYS A 8 -13.64 15.25 6.54
C LYS A 8 -14.90 14.48 6.13
N SER A 9 -16.08 14.94 6.55
CA SER A 9 -17.34 14.31 6.17
C SER A 9 -17.67 14.48 4.70
N GLY A 10 -17.35 15.63 4.11
CA GLY A 10 -17.47 15.87 2.67
C GLY A 10 -16.59 14.92 1.86
N LEU A 11 -15.32 14.75 2.27
CA LEU A 11 -14.40 13.82 1.59
C LEU A 11 -14.86 12.35 1.73
N ALA A 12 -15.33 11.96 2.93
CA ALA A 12 -15.90 10.64 3.16
C ALA A 12 -17.17 10.40 2.33
N TYR A 13 -18.05 11.39 2.24
CA TYR A 13 -19.27 11.30 1.43
C TYR A 13 -18.95 11.14 -0.06
N VAL A 14 -18.04 11.95 -0.59
CA VAL A 14 -17.65 11.89 -2.01
C VAL A 14 -17.02 10.55 -2.35
N SER A 15 -16.13 10.03 -1.50
CA SER A 15 -15.52 8.71 -1.71
C SER A 15 -16.55 7.59 -1.70
N VAL A 16 -17.49 7.59 -0.74
CA VAL A 16 -18.57 6.60 -0.68
C VAL A 16 -19.48 6.70 -1.91
N LYS A 17 -19.93 7.91 -2.26
CA LYS A 17 -20.81 8.13 -3.41
C LYS A 17 -20.14 7.69 -4.73
N TYR A 18 -18.84 7.94 -4.87
CA TYR A 18 -18.06 7.43 -5.99
C TYR A 18 -18.00 5.90 -6.04
N THR A 19 -17.81 5.23 -4.91
CA THR A 19 -17.81 3.75 -4.87
C THR A 19 -19.17 3.13 -5.18
N ILE A 20 -20.27 3.83 -4.85
CA ILE A 20 -21.63 3.42 -5.23
C ILE A 20 -21.81 3.57 -6.75
N ASP A 21 -21.44 4.73 -7.32
CA ASP A 21 -21.55 5.00 -8.76
C ASP A 21 -20.70 4.05 -9.62
N GLN A 22 -19.51 3.67 -9.11
CA GLN A 22 -18.63 2.65 -9.70
C GLN A 22 -19.27 1.25 -9.72
N GLY A 23 -20.34 1.03 -8.97
CA GLY A 23 -21.05 -0.25 -8.98
C GLY A 23 -20.61 -1.24 -7.92
N VAL A 24 -19.74 -0.85 -6.98
CA VAL A 24 -19.28 -1.73 -5.88
C VAL A 24 -20.43 -2.07 -4.93
N TRP A 25 -21.38 -1.14 -4.77
CA TRP A 25 -22.54 -1.26 -3.88
C TRP A 25 -23.87 -1.00 -4.61
N ALA A 26 -23.86 -1.03 -5.95
CA ALA A 26 -25.04 -0.73 -6.76
C ALA A 26 -25.91 -1.99 -6.95
N SER A 27 -26.74 -2.02 -7.98
CA SER A 27 -27.51 -3.21 -8.32
C SER A 27 -26.62 -4.40 -8.64
N SER A 28 -27.13 -5.61 -8.42
CA SER A 28 -26.43 -6.86 -8.74
C SER A 28 -25.98 -6.92 -10.20
N ALA A 29 -26.80 -6.39 -11.13
CA ALA A 29 -26.47 -6.29 -12.55
C ALA A 29 -25.25 -5.39 -12.80
N ARG A 30 -25.21 -4.20 -12.18
CA ARG A 30 -24.10 -3.24 -12.32
C ARG A 30 -22.80 -3.77 -11.72
N THR A 31 -22.91 -4.43 -10.56
CA THR A 31 -21.77 -5.07 -9.88
C THR A 31 -21.20 -6.23 -10.72
N THR A 32 -22.08 -7.03 -11.33
CA THR A 32 -21.67 -8.12 -12.23
C THR A 32 -20.97 -7.60 -13.48
N GLN A 33 -21.48 -6.50 -14.05
CA GLN A 33 -20.82 -5.84 -15.17
C GLN A 33 -19.42 -5.32 -14.79
N LEU A 34 -19.30 -4.64 -13.64
CA LEU A 34 -18.01 -4.19 -13.11
C LEU A 34 -17.04 -5.37 -12.91
N TYR A 35 -17.52 -6.50 -12.40
CA TYR A 35 -16.70 -7.71 -12.23
C TYR A 35 -16.17 -8.22 -13.57
N ASN A 36 -17.02 -8.28 -14.59
CA ASN A 36 -16.61 -8.70 -15.93
C ASN A 36 -15.64 -7.70 -16.57
N ASP A 37 -15.89 -6.39 -16.45
CA ASP A 37 -15.03 -5.33 -16.99
C ASP A 37 -13.62 -5.37 -16.34
N ILE A 38 -13.55 -5.63 -15.03
CA ILE A 38 -12.31 -5.84 -14.30
C ILE A 38 -11.62 -7.12 -14.80
N GLY A 39 -12.38 -8.21 -14.97
CA GLY A 39 -11.88 -9.47 -15.52
C GLY A 39 -11.27 -9.31 -16.91
N ASP A 40 -11.95 -8.60 -17.81
CA ASP A 40 -11.51 -8.32 -19.17
C ASP A 40 -10.28 -7.40 -19.19
N SER A 41 -10.23 -6.42 -18.29
CA SER A 41 -9.07 -5.54 -18.13
C SER A 41 -7.84 -6.27 -17.56
N LEU A 42 -8.05 -7.24 -16.66
CA LEU A 42 -6.97 -8.06 -16.12
C LEU A 42 -6.55 -9.20 -17.06
N SER A 43 -7.43 -9.67 -17.94
CA SER A 43 -7.20 -10.78 -18.87
C SER A 43 -5.86 -10.70 -19.65
N PRO A 44 -5.51 -9.56 -20.31
CA PRO A 44 -4.25 -9.47 -21.05
C PRO A 44 -3.01 -9.54 -20.15
N HIS A 45 -3.09 -8.99 -18.93
CA HIS A 45 -1.98 -8.98 -17.98
C HIS A 45 -1.86 -10.30 -17.20
N TRP A 46 -2.98 -11.00 -17.02
CA TRP A 46 -3.02 -12.30 -16.36
C TRP A 46 -2.29 -13.36 -17.19
N GLY A 47 -2.35 -13.27 -18.52
CA GLY A 47 -1.60 -14.15 -19.43
C GLY A 47 -0.08 -14.05 -19.26
N GLU A 48 0.46 -12.85 -19.01
CA GLU A 48 1.89 -12.64 -18.75
C GLU A 48 2.28 -12.98 -17.31
N ALA A 49 1.42 -12.63 -16.34
CA ALA A 49 1.61 -12.97 -14.94
C ALA A 49 1.64 -14.49 -14.73
N ARG A 50 0.73 -15.23 -15.39
CA ARG A 50 0.69 -16.69 -15.35
C ARG A 50 1.93 -17.36 -15.99
N LYS A 51 2.59 -16.69 -16.93
CA LYS A 51 3.86 -17.17 -17.52
C LYS A 51 5.07 -16.93 -16.61
N LYS A 52 5.08 -15.82 -15.86
CA LYS A 52 6.17 -15.47 -14.93
C LYS A 52 6.02 -16.11 -13.56
N ILE A 53 4.81 -16.51 -13.19
CA ILE A 53 4.52 -17.19 -11.95
C ILE A 53 4.37 -18.68 -12.30
N PRO A 54 5.40 -19.52 -12.09
CA PRO A 54 5.26 -20.98 -12.19
C PRO A 54 4.45 -21.50 -10.99
N LEU A 55 3.21 -21.07 -10.86
CA LEU A 55 2.21 -21.73 -10.04
C LEU A 55 1.55 -22.76 -10.96
N GLU A 56 2.09 -23.98 -10.94
CA GLU A 56 1.24 -25.16 -11.07
C GLU A 56 0.23 -25.06 -9.94
N LEU A 57 -0.93 -24.40 -10.17
CA LEU A 57 -2.01 -24.47 -9.20
C LEU A 57 -2.37 -25.96 -9.14
N PRO A 58 -2.09 -26.67 -8.03
CA PRO A 58 -2.62 -28.02 -7.88
C PRO A 58 -4.12 -27.92 -8.07
N LEU A 59 -4.73 -28.91 -8.74
CA LEU A 59 -6.17 -28.98 -8.95
C LEU A 59 -6.86 -28.51 -7.66
N LEU A 60 -7.68 -27.46 -7.77
CA LEU A 60 -8.42 -26.91 -6.64
C LEU A 60 -9.02 -28.09 -5.89
N PRO A 61 -8.65 -28.28 -4.62
CA PRO A 61 -8.93 -29.52 -3.94
C PRO A 61 -10.45 -29.66 -3.83
N SER A 62 -10.95 -30.90 -3.80
CA SER A 62 -12.39 -31.22 -3.79
C SER A 62 -13.13 -30.30 -2.81
N SER A 63 -14.40 -29.94 -3.06
CA SER A 63 -15.14 -28.89 -2.33
C SER A 63 -15.02 -28.95 -0.79
N GLY A 64 -14.84 -30.14 -0.20
CA GLY A 64 -14.53 -30.32 1.22
C GLY A 64 -13.12 -29.87 1.66
N GLU A 65 -12.10 -30.12 0.86
CA GLU A 65 -10.71 -29.74 1.10
C GLU A 65 -10.47 -28.25 0.80
N ALA A 66 -11.16 -27.66 -0.17
CA ALA A 66 -11.13 -26.21 -0.40
C ALA A 66 -11.66 -25.43 0.82
N CYS A 67 -12.68 -25.97 1.50
CA CYS A 67 -13.19 -25.40 2.75
C CYS A 67 -12.14 -25.45 3.88
N PHE A 68 -11.36 -26.53 3.96
CA PHE A 68 -10.27 -26.65 4.91
C PHE A 68 -9.14 -25.65 4.62
N VAL A 69 -8.72 -25.53 3.35
CA VAL A 69 -7.70 -24.57 2.91
C VAL A 69 -8.14 -23.13 3.22
N ALA A 70 -9.40 -22.78 2.90
CA ALA A 70 -9.95 -21.46 3.20
C ALA A 70 -9.92 -21.16 4.71
N LYS A 71 -10.36 -22.11 5.56
CA LYS A 71 -10.31 -21.97 7.02
C LYS A 71 -8.88 -21.84 7.54
N TYR A 72 -7.95 -22.64 7.02
CA TYR A 72 -6.56 -22.64 7.43
C TYR A 72 -5.88 -21.31 7.11
N TYR A 73 -6.00 -20.82 5.87
CA TYR A 73 -5.41 -19.54 5.46
C TYR A 73 -6.09 -18.34 6.12
N TYR A 74 -7.40 -18.40 6.37
CA TYR A 74 -8.09 -17.37 7.14
C TYR A 74 -7.50 -17.25 8.56
N ASN A 75 -7.34 -18.38 9.26
CA ASN A 75 -6.77 -18.40 10.60
C ASN A 75 -5.31 -17.93 10.62
N GLN A 76 -4.51 -18.33 9.62
CA GLN A 76 -3.14 -17.84 9.50
C GLN A 76 -3.09 -16.33 9.18
N GLY A 77 -4.00 -15.84 8.34
CA GLY A 77 -4.13 -14.43 8.00
C GLY A 77 -4.50 -13.56 9.21
N ILE A 78 -5.44 -14.00 10.03
CA ILE A 78 -5.82 -13.33 11.28
C ILE A 78 -4.63 -13.31 12.23
N LYS A 79 -3.96 -14.45 12.47
CA LYS A 79 -2.77 -14.53 13.34
C LYS A 79 -1.64 -13.63 12.85
N GLY A 80 -1.37 -13.62 11.54
CA GLY A 80 -0.37 -12.76 10.92
C GLY A 80 -0.69 -11.28 11.08
N THR A 81 -1.94 -10.89 10.85
CA THR A 81 -2.39 -9.50 10.99
C THR A 81 -2.25 -9.00 12.43
N PHE A 82 -2.68 -9.80 13.43
CA PHE A 82 -2.52 -9.42 14.83
C PHE A 82 -1.04 -9.34 15.25
N ASN A 83 -0.18 -10.25 14.78
CA ASN A 83 1.26 -10.18 15.03
C ASN A 83 1.89 -8.95 14.36
N PHE A 84 1.43 -8.57 13.17
CA PHE A 84 1.84 -7.35 12.49
C PHE A 84 1.40 -6.10 13.27
N ILE A 85 0.13 -6.01 13.68
CA ILE A 85 -0.41 -4.92 14.49
C ILE A 85 0.37 -4.80 15.82
N HIS A 86 0.69 -5.94 16.45
CA HIS A 86 1.49 -5.96 17.68
C HIS A 86 2.93 -5.48 17.46
N ARG A 87 3.54 -5.77 16.30
CA ARG A 87 4.89 -5.32 15.95
C ARG A 87 4.94 -3.92 15.34
N LEU A 88 3.79 -3.39 14.93
CA LEU A 88 3.63 -2.11 14.26
C LEU A 88 4.21 -0.93 15.06
N PRO A 89 4.00 -0.81 16.39
CA PRO A 89 4.59 0.27 17.18
C PRO A 89 6.12 0.23 17.18
N CYS A 90 6.71 -0.97 17.19
CA CYS A 90 8.16 -1.15 17.12
C CYS A 90 8.71 -0.72 15.75
N HIS A 91 8.04 -1.09 14.66
CA HIS A 91 8.43 -0.71 13.31
C HIS A 91 8.25 0.79 13.06
N ILE A 92 7.18 1.40 13.55
CA ILE A 92 6.97 2.86 13.51
C ILE A 92 8.06 3.57 14.29
N GLY A 93 8.39 3.12 15.50
CA GLY A 93 9.47 3.71 16.30
C GLY A 93 10.83 3.68 15.60
N GLN A 94 11.15 2.55 14.96
CA GLN A 94 12.38 2.40 14.17
C GLN A 94 12.38 3.29 12.92
N TRP A 95 11.26 3.39 12.22
CA TRP A 95 11.11 4.28 11.05
C TRP A 95 11.21 5.76 11.43
N THR A 96 10.54 6.17 12.52
CA THR A 96 10.59 7.55 13.03
C THR A 96 12.00 7.92 13.47
N LYS A 97 12.72 7.01 14.12
CA LYS A 97 14.13 7.22 14.49
C LYS A 97 15.01 7.38 13.25
N LYS A 98 14.88 6.48 12.27
CA LYS A 98 15.61 6.58 10.99
C LYS A 98 15.30 7.88 10.25
N ALA A 99 14.04 8.31 10.21
CA ALA A 99 13.63 9.57 9.59
C ALA A 99 14.26 10.77 10.31
N LYS A 100 14.26 10.78 11.64
CA LYS A 100 14.91 11.85 12.42
C LYS A 100 16.43 11.87 12.20
N ASP A 101 17.07 10.70 12.18
CA ASP A 101 18.52 10.58 12.01
C ASP A 101 18.95 10.98 10.59
N THR A 102 18.17 10.64 9.56
CA THR A 102 18.43 11.09 8.17
C THR A 102 18.16 12.57 7.96
N ILE A 103 17.09 13.12 8.55
CA ILE A 103 16.82 14.56 8.48
C ILE A 103 17.89 15.33 9.24
N GLY A 104 18.22 14.91 10.48
CA GLY A 104 19.28 15.52 11.28
C GLY A 104 20.64 15.46 10.58
N GLY A 105 21.01 14.30 10.02
CA GLY A 105 22.24 14.14 9.25
C GLY A 105 22.28 14.98 7.97
N ALA A 106 21.14 15.14 7.29
CA ALA A 106 21.03 16.03 6.13
C ALA A 106 21.14 17.51 6.52
N PHE A 107 20.57 17.91 7.67
CA PHE A 107 20.72 19.26 8.21
C PHE A 107 22.15 19.54 8.66
N SER A 108 22.82 18.60 9.34
CA SER A 108 24.24 18.74 9.72
C SER A 108 25.16 18.75 8.49
N SER A 109 24.88 17.94 7.47
CA SER A 109 25.63 17.96 6.20
C SER A 109 25.39 19.24 5.39
N PHE A 110 24.24 19.88 5.58
CA PHE A 110 23.93 21.19 5.00
C PHE A 110 24.65 22.32 5.75
N GLU A 111 24.75 22.24 7.07
CA GLU A 111 25.47 23.20 7.90
C GLU A 111 27.00 23.09 7.72
N GLU A 112 27.49 21.90 7.39
CA GLU A 112 28.87 21.62 6.99
C GLU A 112 29.09 21.72 5.47
N ALA A 113 28.21 22.40 4.73
CA ALA A 113 28.54 22.87 3.39
C ALA A 113 29.37 24.15 3.53
N PRO A 114 30.59 24.23 2.96
CA PRO A 114 31.44 25.41 3.11
C PRO A 114 30.75 26.61 2.48
N ALA A 115 30.76 27.75 3.19
CA ALA A 115 30.21 29.00 2.71
C ALA A 115 30.78 29.35 1.32
N PRO A 116 29.93 29.73 0.33
CA PRO A 116 30.39 30.18 -0.97
C PRO A 116 31.00 31.57 -0.80
N GLY A 117 32.31 31.63 -0.53
CA GLY A 117 33.02 32.91 -0.46
C GLY A 117 34.26 32.90 0.43
N ALA A 118 35.28 32.12 0.08
CA ALA A 118 36.65 32.40 0.49
C ALA A 118 37.56 32.29 -0.74
N PRO A 119 38.33 33.34 -1.10
CA PRO A 119 39.14 33.36 -2.31
C PRO A 119 40.22 32.28 -2.27
N ALA A 120 40.43 31.65 -3.43
CA ALA A 120 41.39 30.58 -3.64
C ALA A 120 42.83 31.00 -3.24
N PRO A 121 43.65 30.10 -2.66
CA PRO A 121 45.05 30.40 -2.42
C PRO A 121 45.78 30.51 -3.77
N VAL A 122 46.32 31.70 -4.02
CA VAL A 122 47.24 31.98 -5.13
C VAL A 122 48.47 31.09 -4.96
N LYS A 123 48.75 30.27 -5.99
CA LYS A 123 50.01 29.52 -6.09
C LYS A 123 51.14 30.52 -6.37
N GLU A 124 52.03 30.69 -5.41
CA GLU A 124 53.32 31.35 -5.60
C GLU A 124 54.19 30.52 -6.57
N LYS A 125 54.94 31.22 -7.41
CA LYS A 125 55.74 30.68 -8.51
C LYS A 125 57.21 30.65 -8.13
#